data_AF-A0A6L9ZV52-F1
#
_entry.id   AF-A0A6L9ZV52-F1
#
_cell.length_a   1.000
_cell.length_b   1.000
_cell.length_c   1.000
_cell.angle_alpha   90.00
_cell.angle_beta   90.00
_cell.angle_gamma   90.00
#
_symmetry.space_group_name_H-M   'P 1'
#
loop_
_entity.id
_entity.type
_entity.pdbx_description
1 polymer ?
#
loop_
_entity_poly.entity_id
_entity_poly.type
_entity_poly.pdbx_seq_one_letter_code
_entity_poly.pdbx_strand_id
1 'polypeptide(L)' 'MRLINFLLIFLICLALVIFSLQNNQLTTIKLVQGIEFQAPLSVELVIATGLGAILAWLFSLWSRMQHTITTFG' A
#
# COMPACT_ATOMS: atom_id res chain seq x y z
N MET A 1 17.16 -13.04 8.40
CA MET A 1 16.14 -12.72 7.38
C MET A 1 14.88 -12.04 7.94
N ARG A 2 14.31 -12.46 9.08
CA ARG A 2 13.06 -11.89 9.62
C ARG A 2 13.17 -10.42 10.07
N LEU A 3 14.32 -10.02 10.63
CA LEU A 3 14.60 -8.65 11.07
C LEU A 3 14.61 -7.67 9.89
N ILE A 4 15.22 -8.05 8.76
CA ILE A 4 15.30 -7.21 7.56
C ILE A 4 13.90 -6.94 6.99
N ASN A 5 13.05 -7.97 6.90
CA ASN A 5 11.65 -7.77 6.49
C ASN A 5 10.89 -6.83 7.42
N PHE A 6 11.05 -6.99 8.74
CA PHE A 6 10.39 -6.13 9.72
C PHE A 6 10.85 -4.68 9.57
N LEU A 7 12.16 -4.47 9.44
CA LEU A 7 12.76 -3.15 9.28
C LEU A 7 12.29 -2.48 7.97
N LEU A 8 12.18 -3.25 6.89
CA LEU A 8 11.75 -2.76 5.58
C LEU A 8 10.26 -2.36 5.57
N ILE A 9 9.39 -3.19 6.16
CA ILE A 9 7.96 -2.85 6.34
C ILE A 9 7.83 -1.62 7.24
N PHE A 10 8.59 -1.57 8.34
CA PHE A 10 8.58 -0.43 9.26
C PHE A 10 8.99 0.86 8.57
N LEU A 11 10.06 0.86 7.78
CA LEU A 11 10.52 2.03 7.02
C LEU A 11 9.47 2.52 6.02
N ILE A 12 8.82 1.61 5.30
CA ILE A 12 7.75 1.96 4.35
C ILE A 12 6.56 2.58 5.07
N CYS A 13 6.12 1.97 6.18
CA CYS A 13 5.02 2.52 7.00
C CYS A 13 5.38 3.89 7.59
N LEU A 14 6.60 4.05 8.11
CA LEU A 14 7.08 5.32 8.65
C LEU A 14 7.11 6.41 7.57
N ALA A 15 7.64 6.09 6.38
CA ALA A 15 7.67 7.01 5.25
C ALA A 15 6.26 7.43 4.82
N LEU A 16 5.30 6.49 4.77
CA LEU A 16 3.90 6.79 4.46
C LEU A 16 3.25 7.71 5.50
N VAL A 17 3.50 7.47 6.80
CA VAL A 17 2.97 8.32 7.87
C VAL A 17 3.56 9.73 7.78
N ILE A 18 4.88 9.86 7.61
CA ILE A 18 5.54 11.16 7.48
C ILE A 18 5.03 11.90 6.23
N PHE A 19 4.92 11.19 5.11
CA PHE A 19 4.39 11.73 3.87
C PHE A 19 2.94 12.20 4.04
N SER A 20 2.12 11.43 4.75
CA SER A 20 0.71 11.77 5.02
C SER A 20 0.58 12.98 5.94
N LEU A 21 1.48 13.14 6.91
CA LEU A 21 1.50 14.30 7.80
C LEU A 21 1.98 15.56 7.08
N GLN A 22 2.98 15.45 6.19
CA GLN A 22 3.44 16.57 5.38
C GLN A 22 2.40 17.03 4.35
N ASN A 23 1.69 16.08 3.73
CA ASN A 23 0.76 16.37 2.64
C ASN A 23 -0.70 16.37 3.10
N ASN A 24 -0.96 16.82 4.34
CA ASN A 24 -2.30 16.96 4.91
C ASN A 24 -3.08 18.20 4.37
N GLN A 25 -2.57 18.83 3.30
CA GLN A 25 -3.25 19.93 2.63
C GLN A 25 -4.47 19.38 1.88
N LEU A 26 -5.67 19.88 2.24
CA LEU A 26 -6.92 19.58 1.54
C LEU A 26 -6.79 20.06 0.09
N THR A 27 -6.60 19.11 -0.83
CA THR A 27 -6.51 19.40 -2.26
C THR A 27 -7.81 18.94 -2.90
N THR A 28 -8.43 19.78 -3.72
CA THR A 28 -9.70 19.46 -4.38
C THR A 28 -9.45 18.42 -5.47
N ILE A 29 -9.73 17.14 -5.19
CA ILE A 29 -9.61 16.06 -6.17
C ILE A 29 -10.89 16.10 -7.01
N LYS A 30 -10.76 16.53 -8.27
CA LYS A 30 -11.86 16.52 -9.25
C LYS A 30 -11.94 15.12 -9.88
N LEU A 31 -12.65 14.19 -9.22
CA LEU A 31 -12.82 12.82 -9.74
C LEU A 31 -13.67 12.79 -11.03
N VAL A 32 -14.67 13.67 -11.17
CA VAL A 32 -15.55 13.82 -12.36
C VAL A 32 -16.23 15.20 -12.30
N GLN A 33 -16.60 15.80 -13.44
CA GLN A 33 -17.35 17.06 -13.50
C GLN A 33 -18.61 16.99 -12.60
N GLY A 34 -18.57 17.66 -11.44
CA GLY A 34 -19.71 17.83 -10.52
C GLY A 34 -19.59 17.17 -9.15
N ILE A 35 -18.60 16.30 -8.91
CA ILE A 35 -18.40 15.68 -7.59
C ILE A 35 -17.02 16.08 -7.05
N GLU A 36 -16.98 17.20 -6.31
CA GLU A 36 -15.77 17.70 -5.69
C GLU A 36 -15.62 17.07 -4.29
N PHE A 37 -14.73 16.10 -4.16
CA PHE A 37 -14.32 15.58 -2.86
C PHE A 37 -13.03 16.30 -2.44
N GLN A 38 -13.09 17.03 -1.32
CA GLN A 38 -11.90 17.55 -0.67
C GLN A 38 -11.28 16.42 0.15
N ALA A 39 -10.30 15.72 -0.42
CA ALA A 39 -9.52 14.73 0.29
C ALA A 39 -8.03 15.08 0.18
N PRO A 40 -7.24 14.91 1.25
CA PRO A 40 -5.80 15.13 1.19
C PRO A 40 -5.15 14.18 0.17
N LEU A 41 -4.23 14.66 -0.66
CA LEU A 41 -3.43 13.85 -1.61
C LEU A 41 -2.78 12.64 -0.93
N SER A 42 -2.43 12.79 0.35
CA SER A 42 -1.98 11.74 1.25
C SER A 42 -2.88 10.51 1.28
N VAL A 43 -4.19 10.71 1.31
CA VAL A 43 -5.17 9.63 1.43
C VAL A 43 -5.17 8.77 0.18
N GLU A 44 -5.09 9.41 -1.00
CA GLU A 44 -5.06 8.70 -2.28
C GLU A 44 -3.79 7.84 -2.44
N LEU A 45 -2.64 8.39 -2.03
CA LEU A 45 -1.37 7.67 -2.07
C LEU A 45 -1.29 6.55 -1.02
N VAL A 46 -1.87 6.74 0.17
CA VAL A 46 -2.00 5.66 1.17
C VAL A 46 -2.89 4.54 0.66
N ILE A 47 -4.01 4.87 0.01
CA ILE A 47 -4.91 3.87 -0.60
C ILE A 47 -4.20 3.11 -1.73
N ALA A 48 -3.53 3.81 -2.65
CA ALA A 48 -2.79 3.18 -3.74
C ALA A 48 -1.68 2.25 -3.22
N THR A 49 -0.96 2.69 -2.18
CA THR A 49 0.10 1.87 -1.56
C THR A 49 -0.48 0.67 -0.81
N GLY A 50 -1.60 0.85 -0.11
CA GLY A 50 -2.34 -0.23 0.54
C GLY A 50 -2.85 -1.28 -0.45
N LEU A 51 -3.40 -0.86 -1.59
CA LEU A 51 -3.81 -1.76 -2.67
C LEU A 51 -2.63 -2.52 -3.26
N GLY A 52 -1.50 -1.85 -3.50
CA GLY A 52 -0.27 -2.49 -3.96
C GLY A 52 0.23 -3.56 -2.98
N ALA A 53 0.17 -3.28 -1.67
CA ALA A 53 0.54 -4.24 -0.63
C ALA A 53 -0.38 -5.47 -0.59
N ILE A 54 -1.70 -5.28 -0.75
CA ILE A 54 -2.67 -6.38 -0.81
C ILE A 54 -2.40 -7.27 -2.04
N LEU A 55 -2.15 -6.68 -3.21
CA LEU A 55 -1.83 -7.42 -4.42
C LEU A 55 -0.52 -8.21 -4.27
N ALA A 56 0.52 -7.60 -3.70
CA ALA A 56 1.78 -8.26 -3.41
C ALA A 56 1.61 -9.43 -2.42
N TRP A 57 0.78 -9.25 -1.39
CA TRP A 57 0.45 -10.31 -0.44
C TRP A 57 -0.27 -11.47 -1.13
N LEU A 58 -1.28 -11.19 -1.96
CA LEU A 58 -2.03 -12.20 -2.70
C LEU A 58 -1.10 -13.02 -3.61
N PHE A 59 -0.20 -12.33 -4.33
CA PHE A 59 0.81 -12.98 -5.18
C PHE A 59 1.77 -13.86 -4.36
N SER A 60 2.19 -13.38 -3.19
CA SER A 60 3.06 -14.16 -2.30
C SER A 60 2.37 -15.43 -1.78
N LEU A 61 1.07 -15.34 -1.45
CA LEU A 61 0.26 -16.48 -0.99
C LEU A 61 0.11 -17.52 -2.11
N TRP A 62 -0.20 -17.05 -3.32
CA TRP A 62 -0.29 -17.89 -4.51
C TRP A 62 1.04 -18.61 -4.81
N SER A 63 2.15 -17.88 -4.84
CA SER A 63 3.48 -18.44 -5.06
C SER A 63 3.82 -19.53 -4.03
N ARG A 64 3.44 -19.31 -2.76
CA ARG A 64 3.64 -20.29 -1.68
C ARG A 64 2.80 -21.55 -1.88
N MET A 65 1.55 -21.39 -2.32
CA MET A 65 0.66 -22.50 -2.62
C MET A 65 1.20 -23.34 -3.79
N GLN A 66 1.67 -22.67 -4.85
CA GLN A 66 2.25 -23.32 -6.02
C GLN A 66 3.50 -24.12 -5.67
N HIS A 67 4.40 -23.55 -4.86
CA HIS A 67 5.57 -24.25 -4.33
C HIS A 67 5.22 -25.47 -3.46
N THR A 68 4.16 -25.37 -2.67
CA THR A 68 3.71 -26.47 -1.82
C THR A 68 3.20 -27.62 -2.68
N ILE A 69 2.34 -27.32 -3.66
CA ILE A 69 1.80 -28.34 -4.58
C ILE A 69 2.91 -29.02 -5.37
N THR A 70 3.89 -28.27 -5.90
CA THR A 70 5.02 -28.86 -6.65
C THR A 70 5.97 -29.68 -5.80
N THR A 71 6.06 -29.41 -4.49
CA THR A 71 6.94 -30.18 -3.59
C THR A 71 6.26 -31.47 -3.09
N PHE A 72 4.93 -31.52 -3.10
CA PHE A 72 4.14 -32.67 -2.63
C PHE A 72 3.66 -33.62 -3.74
N GLY A 73 3.88 -33.29 -5.03
CA GLY A 73 3.58 -34.15 -6.18
C GLY A 73 4.84 -34.79 -6.75
#